data_AF-A0A8H3HGA9-F1
#
_entry.id   AF-A0A8H3HGA9-F1
#
_cell.length_a   1.000
_cell.length_b   1.000
_cell.length_c   1.000
_cell.angle_alpha   90.00
_cell.angle_beta   90.00
_cell.angle_gamma   90.00
#
_symmetry.space_group_name_H-M   'P 1'
#
loop_
_entity.id
_entity.type
_entity.pdbx_description
1 polymer ?
#
loop_
_entity_poly.entity_id
_entity_poly.type
_entity_poly.pdbx_seq_one_letter_code
_entity_poly.pdbx_strand_id
1 'polypeptide(L)'
;GFWISYAIILFPPSGIIQAFDGDKADELSDALGIFLMVWLIVSLIFFFGTFKSSVVMSLLLGFVCFGYLLLMIGQFRDQVSVLKAGGVFCCLAAFTAFYIGAAELHASAGAFCLLPVGNLKETSVHGLCTKGGKKSEGA
;
A
#
# COMPACT_ATOMS: atom_id res chain seq x y z
N GLY A 1 -11.64 5.54 -3.61
CA GLY A 1 -11.48 6.12 -4.96
C GLY A 1 -11.24 5.03 -5.98
N PHE A 2 -9.99 4.59 -6.11
CA PHE A 2 -9.51 3.60 -7.10
C PHE A 2 -10.51 2.47 -7.41
N TRP A 3 -10.88 1.66 -6.41
CA TRP A 3 -11.73 0.49 -6.59
C TRP A 3 -13.12 0.79 -7.13
N ILE A 4 -13.74 1.90 -6.69
CA ILE A 4 -15.05 2.31 -7.19
C ILE A 4 -14.92 2.81 -8.63
N SER A 5 -13.93 3.66 -8.92
CA SER A 5 -13.69 4.15 -10.28
C SER A 5 -13.41 3.00 -11.25
N TYR A 6 -12.59 2.02 -10.84
CA TYR A 6 -12.29 0.83 -11.63
C TYR A 6 -13.52 -0.07 -11.82
N ALA A 7 -14.33 -0.27 -10.77
CA ALA A 7 -15.58 -1.02 -10.88
C ALA A 7 -16.57 -0.37 -11.85
N ILE A 8 -16.70 0.97 -11.85
CA ILE A 8 -17.57 1.70 -12.78
C ILE A 8 -17.12 1.50 -14.23
N ILE A 9 -15.80 1.53 -14.51
CA ILE A 9 -15.26 1.27 -15.85
C ILE A 9 -15.64 -0.13 -16.34
N LEU A 10 -15.57 -1.13 -15.47
CA LEU A 10 -15.90 -2.52 -15.81
C LEU A 10 -17.40 -2.84 -15.79
N PHE A 11 -18.23 -1.93 -15.29
CA PHE A 11 -19.65 -2.17 -15.09
C PHE A 11 -20.39 -2.05 -16.43
N PRO A 12 -21.06 -3.11 -16.94
CA PRO A 12 -21.66 -3.09 -18.27
C PRO A 12 -22.70 -1.97 -18.49
N PRO A 13 -23.57 -1.64 -17.50
CA PRO A 13 -24.51 -0.52 -17.65
C PRO A 13 -23.87 0.87 -17.75
N SER A 14 -22.57 1.01 -17.47
CA SER A 14 -21.87 2.29 -17.67
C SER A 14 -21.69 2.65 -19.15
N GLY A 15 -21.80 1.67 -20.06
CA GLY A 15 -21.58 1.85 -21.50
C GLY A 15 -20.12 2.12 -21.89
N ILE A 16 -19.19 2.17 -20.93
CA ILE A 16 -17.79 2.53 -21.18
C ILE A 16 -17.12 1.46 -22.04
N ILE A 17 -17.23 0.18 -21.68
CA ILE A 17 -16.66 -0.91 -22.46
C ILE A 17 -17.27 -0.97 -23.88
N GLN A 18 -18.57 -0.71 -24.00
CA GLN A 18 -19.27 -0.73 -25.30
C GLN A 18 -18.87 0.45 -26.21
N ALA A 19 -18.39 1.56 -25.63
CA ALA A 19 -17.88 2.70 -26.39
C ALA A 19 -16.52 2.42 -27.07
N PHE A 20 -15.79 1.41 -26.59
CA PHE A 20 -14.49 0.97 -27.14
C PHE A 20 -14.59 -0.30 -28.02
N ASP A 21 -15.81 -0.73 -28.38
CA ASP A 21 -16.03 -1.92 -29.22
C ASP A 21 -15.65 -1.66 -30.70
N GLY A 22 -15.11 -2.67 -31.40
CA GLY A 22 -14.62 -2.58 -32.78
C GLY A 22 -13.11 -2.29 -32.93
N ASP A 23 -12.71 -1.48 -33.92
CA ASP A 23 -11.30 -1.14 -34.28
C ASP A 23 -10.53 -0.40 -33.16
N LYS A 24 -11.17 -0.13 -32.01
CA LYS A 24 -10.64 0.63 -30.86
C LYS A 24 -10.35 -0.21 -29.62
N ALA A 25 -10.31 -1.54 -29.75
CA ALA A 25 -10.06 -2.42 -28.61
C ALA A 25 -8.70 -2.11 -27.92
N ASP A 26 -7.69 -1.71 -28.68
CA ASP A 26 -6.37 -1.31 -28.15
C ASP A 26 -6.43 0.02 -27.37
N GLU A 27 -7.37 0.92 -27.69
CA GLU A 27 -7.56 2.20 -26.99
C GLU A 27 -8.05 1.99 -25.54
N LEU A 28 -8.78 0.90 -25.26
CA LEU A 28 -9.22 0.56 -23.90
C LEU A 28 -8.03 0.20 -23.01
N SER A 29 -7.08 -0.59 -23.54
CA SER A 29 -5.87 -1.01 -22.82
C SER A 29 -4.99 0.18 -22.50
N ASP A 30 -4.79 1.08 -23.47
CA ASP A 30 -4.04 2.34 -23.27
C ASP A 30 -4.73 3.27 -22.26
N ALA A 31 -6.06 3.40 -22.31
CA ALA A 31 -6.81 4.21 -21.34
C ALA A 31 -6.71 3.65 -19.91
N LEU A 32 -6.77 2.33 -19.75
CA LEU A 32 -6.54 1.68 -18.45
C LEU A 32 -5.10 1.86 -17.97
N GLY A 33 -4.12 1.82 -18.88
CA GLY A 33 -2.72 2.14 -18.60
C GLY A 33 -2.55 3.55 -18.02
N ILE A 34 -3.19 4.56 -18.62
CA ILE A 34 -3.16 5.95 -18.13
C ILE A 34 -3.84 6.07 -16.76
N PHE A 35 -4.98 5.40 -16.55
CA PHE A 35 -5.66 5.36 -15.25
C PHE A 35 -4.75 4.80 -14.15
N LEU A 36 -4.03 3.71 -14.44
CA LEU A 36 -3.05 3.12 -13.53
C LEU A 36 -1.83 4.02 -13.31
N MET A 37 -1.39 4.75 -14.34
CA MET A 37 -0.28 5.72 -14.25
C MET A 37 -0.60 6.87 -13.29
N VAL A 38 -1.81 7.44 -13.36
CA VAL A 38 -2.23 8.50 -12.42
C VAL A 38 -2.20 7.97 -10.98
N TRP A 39 -2.67 6.75 -10.76
CA TRP A 39 -2.64 6.12 -9.44
C TRP A 39 -1.23 5.76 -8.96
N LEU A 40 -0.34 5.41 -9.87
CA LEU A 40 1.08 5.24 -9.58
C LEU A 40 1.69 6.55 -9.06
N ILE A 41 1.43 7.67 -9.72
CA ILE A 41 1.95 8.99 -9.30
C ILE A 41 1.46 9.36 -7.90
N VAL A 42 0.17 9.17 -7.62
CA VAL A 42 -0.41 9.40 -6.28
C VAL A 42 0.28 8.51 -5.24
N SER A 43 0.48 7.23 -5.56
CA SER A 43 1.14 6.27 -4.67
C SER A 43 2.61 6.64 -4.43
N LEU A 44 3.32 7.14 -5.44
CA LEU A 44 4.71 7.61 -5.33
C LEU A 44 4.82 8.83 -4.41
N ILE A 45 3.89 9.78 -4.48
CA ILE A 45 3.87 10.94 -3.58
C ILE A 45 3.71 10.47 -2.12
N PHE A 46 2.83 9.51 -1.85
CA PHE A 46 2.67 8.93 -0.53
C PHE A 46 3.88 8.09 -0.08
N PHE A 47 4.56 7.43 -1.01
CA PHE A 47 5.79 6.70 -0.73
C PHE A 47 6.91 7.65 -0.26
N PHE A 48 7.11 8.80 -0.91
CA PHE A 48 8.08 9.80 -0.43
C PHE A 48 7.69 10.40 0.92
N GLY A 49 6.40 10.59 1.18
CA GLY A 49 5.90 11.07 2.47
C GLY A 49 6.12 10.09 3.64
N THR A 50 6.21 8.78 3.37
CA THR A 50 6.31 7.75 4.42
C THR A 50 7.74 7.44 4.88
N PHE A 51 8.77 7.93 4.18
CA PHE A 51 10.19 7.72 4.56
C PHE A 51 10.53 8.18 5.99
N LYS A 52 9.75 9.10 6.56
CA LYS A 52 9.97 9.64 7.91
C LYS A 52 9.21 8.93 9.04
N SER A 53 8.16 8.15 8.72
CA SER A 53 7.17 7.73 9.73
C SER A 53 7.30 6.27 10.18
N SER A 54 7.57 5.31 9.28
CA SER A 54 7.73 3.88 9.61
C SER A 54 8.28 3.11 8.40
N VAL A 55 9.28 2.26 8.64
CA VAL A 55 9.90 1.43 7.60
C VAL A 55 8.89 0.43 7.01
N VAL A 56 8.01 -0.12 7.84
CA VAL A 56 7.04 -1.14 7.40
C VAL A 56 5.92 -0.53 6.56
N MET A 57 5.46 0.69 6.88
CA MET A 57 4.54 1.43 6.02
C MET A 57 5.19 1.89 4.71
N SER A 58 6.47 2.27 4.73
CA SER A 58 7.20 2.59 3.51
C SER A 58 7.35 1.36 2.61
N LEU A 59 7.64 0.17 3.15
CA LEU A 59 7.70 -1.08 2.40
C LEU A 59 6.35 -1.44 1.74
N LEU A 60 5.24 -1.28 2.46
CA LEU A 60 3.90 -1.48 1.91
C LEU A 60 3.69 -0.59 0.66
N LEU A 61 3.93 0.71 0.81
CA LEU A 61 3.75 1.71 -0.26
C LEU A 61 4.73 1.48 -1.42
N GLY A 62 5.93 0.95 -1.12
CA GLY A 62 6.92 0.54 -2.11
C GLY A 62 6.43 -0.65 -2.95
N PHE A 63 5.91 -1.70 -2.33
CA PHE A 63 5.32 -2.84 -3.05
C PHE A 63 4.12 -2.43 -3.90
N VAL A 64 3.28 -1.53 -3.39
CA VAL A 64 2.16 -0.95 -4.14
C VAL A 64 2.66 -0.14 -5.35
N CYS A 65 3.71 0.69 -5.19
CA CYS A 65 4.29 1.43 -6.31
C CYS A 65 4.85 0.50 -7.40
N PHE A 66 5.61 -0.52 -7.03
CA PHE A 66 6.10 -1.52 -7.99
C PHE A 66 4.94 -2.29 -8.64
N GLY A 67 3.90 -2.64 -7.88
CA GLY A 67 2.68 -3.25 -8.42
C GLY A 67 2.05 -2.39 -9.51
N TYR A 68 1.70 -1.13 -9.21
CA TYR A 68 1.09 -0.24 -10.21
C TYR A 68 1.98 0.05 -11.41
N LEU A 69 3.31 0.15 -11.22
CA LEU A 69 4.26 0.30 -12.32
C LEU A 69 4.20 -0.89 -13.29
N LEU A 70 4.23 -2.12 -12.76
CA LEU A 70 4.17 -3.32 -13.58
C LEU A 70 2.80 -3.52 -14.22
N LEU A 71 1.69 -3.24 -13.52
CA LEU A 71 0.35 -3.27 -14.11
C LEU A 71 0.23 -2.27 -15.27
N MET A 72 0.73 -1.04 -15.11
CA MET A 72 0.72 -0.01 -16.15
C MET A 72 1.47 -0.46 -17.41
N ILE A 73 2.70 -0.99 -17.25
CA ILE A 73 3.50 -1.51 -18.37
C ILE A 73 2.80 -2.71 -19.02
N GLY A 74 2.16 -3.57 -18.22
CA GLY A 74 1.41 -4.72 -18.70
C GLY A 74 0.21 -4.35 -19.57
N GLN A 75 -0.47 -3.24 -19.27
CA GLN A 75 -1.53 -2.69 -20.12
C GLN A 75 -0.96 -2.09 -21.41
N PHE A 76 0.00 -1.16 -21.34
CA PHE A 76 0.56 -0.52 -22.56
C PHE A 76 1.27 -1.46 -23.55
N ARG A 77 1.66 -2.65 -23.11
CA ARG A 77 2.33 -3.67 -23.96
C ARG A 77 1.45 -4.88 -24.25
N ASP A 78 0.24 -4.93 -23.71
CA ASP A 78 -0.67 -6.09 -23.79
C ASP A 78 0.02 -7.42 -23.42
N GLN A 79 0.98 -7.36 -22.48
CA GLN A 79 1.75 -8.52 -22.02
C GLN A 79 1.16 -9.07 -20.73
N VAL A 80 0.43 -10.18 -20.84
CA VAL A 80 -0.22 -10.86 -19.71
C VAL A 80 0.80 -11.33 -18.65
N SER A 81 2.04 -11.65 -19.05
CA SER A 81 3.11 -12.04 -18.13
C SER A 81 3.49 -10.91 -17.17
N VAL A 82 3.61 -9.68 -17.68
CA VAL A 82 3.95 -8.49 -16.91
C VAL A 82 2.78 -8.10 -16.01
N LEU A 83 1.54 -8.23 -16.51
CA LEU A 83 0.33 -8.00 -15.72
C LEU A 83 0.26 -8.93 -14.51
N LYS A 84 0.57 -10.22 -14.72
CA LYS A 84 0.62 -11.23 -13.64
C LYS A 84 1.71 -10.90 -12.62
N ALA A 85 2.91 -10.52 -13.08
CA ALA A 85 3.99 -10.10 -12.20
C ALA A 85 3.57 -8.90 -11.32
N GLY A 86 2.93 -7.88 -11.92
CA GLY A 86 2.37 -6.75 -11.17
C GLY A 86 1.32 -7.16 -10.14
N GLY A 87 0.44 -8.10 -10.49
CA GLY A 87 -0.53 -8.68 -9.56
C GLY A 87 0.12 -9.38 -8.36
N VAL A 88 1.21 -10.13 -8.59
CA VAL A 88 1.98 -10.79 -7.51
C VAL A 88 2.56 -9.76 -6.53
N PHE A 89 3.10 -8.63 -7.01
CA PHE A 89 3.56 -7.55 -6.14
C PHE A 89 2.42 -6.96 -5.29
N CYS A 90 1.23 -6.77 -5.86
CA CYS A 90 0.05 -6.33 -5.11
C CYS A 90 -0.42 -7.38 -4.09
N CYS A 91 -0.30 -8.68 -4.36
CA CYS A 91 -0.57 -9.72 -3.37
C CYS A 91 0.41 -9.65 -2.18
N LEU A 92 1.69 -9.45 -2.44
CA LEU A 92 2.70 -9.24 -1.38
C LEU A 92 2.41 -7.97 -0.56
N ALA A 93 1.96 -6.91 -1.22
CA ALA A 93 1.49 -5.71 -0.53
C ALA A 93 0.29 -6.00 0.38
N ALA A 94 -0.69 -6.80 -0.07
CA ALA A 94 -1.84 -7.17 0.75
C ALA A 94 -1.42 -7.95 2.01
N PHE A 95 -0.51 -8.92 1.89
CA PHE A 95 0.03 -9.65 3.06
C PHE A 95 0.73 -8.70 4.05
N THR A 96 1.51 -7.74 3.53
CA THR A 96 2.17 -6.73 4.36
C THR A 96 1.16 -5.81 5.04
N ALA A 97 0.08 -5.43 4.35
CA ALA A 97 -1.01 -4.62 4.93
C ALA A 97 -1.75 -5.36 6.04
N PHE A 98 -2.03 -6.66 5.86
CA PHE A 98 -2.61 -7.50 6.91
C PHE A 98 -1.70 -7.60 8.14
N TYR A 99 -0.37 -7.72 7.94
CA TYR A 99 0.58 -7.70 9.04
C TYR A 99 0.55 -6.38 9.81
N ILE A 100 0.56 -5.24 9.12
CA ILE A 100 0.48 -3.92 9.77
C ILE A 100 -0.85 -3.76 10.50
N GLY A 101 -1.97 -4.12 9.87
CA GLY A 101 -3.29 -4.06 10.51
C GLY A 101 -3.39 -4.93 11.76
N ALA A 102 -2.79 -6.12 11.76
CA ALA A 102 -2.71 -6.97 12.93
C ALA A 102 -1.84 -6.37 14.04
N ALA A 103 -0.69 -5.77 13.68
CA ALA A 103 0.21 -5.12 14.62
C ALA A 103 -0.43 -3.88 15.30
N GLU A 104 -1.11 -3.03 14.52
CA GLU A 104 -1.83 -1.86 15.03
C GLU A 104 -3.00 -2.25 15.94
N LEU A 105 -3.74 -3.33 15.59
CA LEU A 105 -4.82 -3.85 16.43
C LEU A 105 -4.28 -4.40 17.77
N HIS A 106 -3.15 -5.09 17.74
CA HIS A 106 -2.50 -5.63 18.95
C HIS A 106 -1.92 -4.53 19.84
N ALA A 107 -1.42 -3.43 19.27
CA ALA A 107 -0.89 -2.29 20.01
C ALA A 107 -1.98 -1.58 20.86
N SER A 108 -3.24 -1.58 20.39
CA SER A 108 -4.37 -0.98 21.12
C SER A 108 -4.88 -1.86 22.28
N ALA A 109 -4.62 -3.18 22.24
CA ALA A 109 -5.18 -4.15 23.18
C ALA A 109 -4.37 -4.36 24.48
N GLY A 110 -3.36 -3.53 24.77
CA GLY A 110 -2.53 -3.68 25.98
C GLY A 110 -1.62 -4.92 25.94
N ALA A 111 -1.12 -5.29 24.77
CA ALA A 111 -0.38 -6.53 24.58
C ALA A 111 1.10 -6.46 25.03
N PHE A 112 1.53 -7.54 25.68
CA PHE A 112 2.88 -7.79 26.24
C PHE A 112 3.99 -7.98 25.18
N CYS A 113 3.65 -8.08 23.89
CA CYS A 113 4.58 -8.29 22.78
C CYS A 113 4.26 -7.33 21.64
N LEU A 114 5.03 -6.24 21.54
CA LEU A 114 4.97 -5.33 20.40
C LEU A 114 5.72 -5.97 19.23
N LEU A 115 4.99 -6.31 18.15
CA LEU A 115 5.62 -6.81 16.93
C LEU A 115 6.49 -5.68 16.31
N PRO A 116 7.73 -5.97 15.86
CA PRO A 116 8.62 -4.94 15.37
C PRO A 116 8.06 -4.28 14.10
N VAL A 117 7.49 -3.08 14.26
CA VAL A 117 6.99 -2.25 13.16
C VAL A 117 8.04 -1.26 12.63
N GLY A 118 9.33 -1.49 12.94
CA GLY A 118 10.43 -0.65 12.46
C GLY A 118 10.16 0.85 12.70
N ASN A 119 9.76 1.19 13.93
CA ASN A 119 9.53 2.58 14.33
C ASN A 119 10.90 3.26 14.49
N LEU A 120 11.25 4.16 13.56
CA LEU A 120 12.51 4.93 13.59
C LEU A 120 12.48 6.12 14.56
N LYS A 121 11.37 6.30 15.30
CA LYS A 121 11.34 7.27 16.39
C LYS A 121 11.93 6.60 17.62
N GLU A 122 13.13 7.04 17.98
CA GLU A 122 13.83 6.77 19.23
C GLU A 122 12.86 6.84 20.41
N THR A 123 12.25 5.71 20.75
CA THR A 123 11.62 5.55 22.04
C THR A 123 12.76 5.26 22.96
N SER A 124 13.25 6.32 23.60
CA SER A 124 14.12 6.25 24.76
C SER A 124 13.44 5.37 25.83
N VAL A 125 13.58 4.06 25.71
CA VAL A 125 13.45 3.05 26.78
C VAL A 125 14.67 3.20 27.71
N HIS A 126 15.04 4.44 28.02
CA HIS A 126 16.06 4.83 28.98
C HIS A 126 15.47 5.82 30.00
N GLY A 127 14.21 6.25 29.84
CA GLY A 127 13.47 7.08 30.80
C GLY A 127 12.55 6.31 31.76
N LEU A 128 12.24 5.03 31.49
CA LEU A 128 11.38 4.23 32.36
C LEU A 128 12.14 3.49 33.48
N CYS A 129 13.44 3.18 33.27
CA CYS A 129 14.28 2.63 34.35
C CYS A 129 14.71 3.67 35.40
N THR A 130 14.45 4.98 35.22
CA THR A 130 14.86 6.02 36.18
C THR A 130 13.73 6.51 37.09
N LYS A 131 12.48 6.08 36.85
CA LYS A 131 11.32 6.53 37.64
C LYS A 131 10.69 5.44 38.53
N GLY A 132 11.31 4.26 38.62
CA GLY A 132 10.90 3.17 39.51
C GLY A 132 11.60 3.13 40.87
N GLY A 133 12.58 4.01 41.13
CA GLY A 133 13.42 3.96 42.34
C GLY A 133 13.47 5.27 43.09
N LYS A 134 12.35 5.72 43.67
CA LYS A 134 12.35 6.65 44.84
C LYS A 134 10.94 6.83 45.40
N LYS A 135 10.48 5.88 46.22
CA LYS A 135 9.59 6.17 47.37
C LYS A 135 9.47 4.96 48.31
N SER A 136 10.45 4.78 49.19
CA SER A 136 10.27 4.08 50.46
C SER A 136 11.57 4.17 51.26
N GLU A 137 11.74 5.25 52.01
CA GLU A 137 12.50 5.22 53.26
C GLU A 137 11.92 6.34 54.12
N GLY A 138 11.10 5.93 55.09
CA GLY A 138 10.75 6.75 56.22
C GLY A 138 11.83 6.62 57.28
N ALA A 139 12.24 7.75 57.83
CA ALA A 139 12.66 7.95 59.21
C ALA A 139 12.50 9.44 59.50
#